data_AF-A0A193STU7-F1
#
_entry.id   AF-A0A193STU7-F1
#
_cell.length_a   1.000
_cell.length_b   1.000
_cell.length_c   1.000
_cell.angle_alpha   90.00
_cell.angle_beta   90.00
_cell.angle_gamma   90.00
#
_symmetry.space_group_name_H-M   'P 1'
#
loop_
_entity.id
_entity.type
_entity.pdbx_description
1 polymer ?
#
loop_
_entity_poly.entity_id
_entity_poly.type
_entity_poly.pdbx_seq_one_letter_code
_entity_poly.pdbx_strand_id
1 'polypeptide(L)'
;MHLSIVQRCASRLGLQALWVLVGLASSTLVSAAGALPTYGEMDAAGFAGSPRENYALQDFSDKYRATLDISAKDDVFRPGVINVYDKASGAALIRVQSDELVLGTDPKTGKVKTNVHELPYGEQSVLIYQDFNFDGIKDLALMDGQNSCYHGPSYQVFLGTADGFRHSDSFTELAQNNCGLFSVNEKARKIETMTKDGCCWHQTSTYSIRNGEPVLETQTVLDHTGGSGLPTETVSRNQNGKMTHTTSIVWEEDQQREILLSFRLAPSGKRIVLFRSGDASPVFYAAVDSKNQVGLLFPQADGEQLKYDAASHVLSFVRGDTVYRIVGDAKGAPTAMQVVVRGKTTELKLLAEPAQGSLNKVADALKAAQ
;
A
#
# COMPACT_ATOMS: atom_id res chain seq x y z
N MET A 1 -27.57 -2.62 -80.84
CA MET A 1 -26.13 -2.32 -80.97
C MET A 1 -25.45 -2.97 -79.78
N HIS A 2 -24.55 -3.94 -79.86
CA HIS A 2 -23.80 -4.60 -80.92
C HIS A 2 -23.52 -6.05 -80.45
N LEU A 3 -23.59 -7.01 -81.40
CA LEU A 3 -22.87 -8.30 -81.57
C LEU A 3 -22.38 -9.12 -80.35
N SER A 4 -22.29 -10.46 -80.36
CA SER A 4 -22.70 -11.56 -81.25
C SER A 4 -22.23 -12.89 -80.59
N ILE A 5 -23.08 -13.92 -80.62
CA ILE A 5 -22.87 -15.32 -81.11
C ILE A 5 -21.56 -16.05 -80.66
N VAL A 6 -21.56 -17.25 -80.05
CA VAL A 6 -21.64 -18.64 -80.65
C VAL A 6 -21.49 -19.64 -79.46
N GLN A 7 -22.47 -20.52 -79.14
CA GLN A 7 -22.62 -21.95 -79.57
C GLN A 7 -21.53 -22.90 -78.97
N ARG A 8 -21.78 -24.05 -78.32
CA ARG A 8 -22.54 -25.26 -78.72
C ARG A 8 -22.59 -26.34 -77.60
N CYS A 9 -23.66 -27.17 -77.66
CA CYS A 9 -23.85 -28.62 -77.35
C CYS A 9 -23.35 -29.24 -76.03
N ALA A 10 -24.20 -29.88 -75.20
CA ALA A 10 -24.75 -31.26 -75.30
C ALA A 10 -23.63 -32.34 -75.17
N SER A 11 -23.68 -33.38 -74.33
CA SER A 11 -24.79 -34.27 -73.95
C SER A 11 -24.31 -35.37 -72.95
N ARG A 12 -25.26 -35.89 -72.14
CA ARG A 12 -25.50 -37.30 -71.73
C ARG A 12 -24.47 -38.12 -70.89
N LEU A 13 -25.01 -38.58 -69.74
CA LEU A 13 -24.99 -39.93 -69.14
C LEU A 13 -23.68 -40.75 -69.08
N GLY A 14 -23.29 -41.14 -67.86
CA GLY A 14 -22.38 -42.24 -67.60
C GLY A 14 -22.33 -42.60 -66.11
N LEU A 15 -23.07 -43.64 -65.75
CA LEU A 15 -23.16 -44.24 -64.41
C LEU A 15 -21.86 -44.99 -64.10
N GLN A 16 -21.12 -44.65 -63.04
CA GLN A 16 -20.20 -45.59 -62.37
C GLN A 16 -20.20 -45.37 -60.86
N ALA A 17 -20.71 -46.37 -60.16
CA ALA A 17 -20.64 -46.49 -58.72
C ALA A 17 -19.20 -46.78 -58.28
N LEU A 18 -18.66 -45.94 -57.42
CA LEU A 18 -17.43 -46.22 -56.68
C LEU A 18 -17.79 -46.38 -55.21
N TRP A 19 -17.67 -47.60 -54.70
CA TRP A 19 -17.73 -47.90 -53.28
C TRP A 19 -16.52 -47.28 -52.58
N VAL A 20 -16.72 -46.22 -51.81
CA VAL A 20 -15.72 -45.71 -50.87
C VAL A 20 -16.02 -46.30 -49.50
N LEU A 21 -15.19 -47.27 -49.09
CA LEU A 21 -15.08 -47.69 -47.70
C LEU A 21 -14.62 -46.49 -46.86
N VAL A 22 -15.53 -45.90 -46.09
CA VAL A 22 -15.20 -44.95 -45.04
C VAL A 22 -14.64 -45.75 -43.87
N GLY A 23 -13.31 -45.83 -43.78
CA GLY A 23 -12.63 -46.29 -42.58
C GLY A 23 -12.83 -45.26 -41.47
N LEU A 24 -13.60 -45.63 -40.45
CA LEU A 24 -13.62 -44.95 -39.16
C LEU A 24 -12.25 -45.08 -38.51
N ALA A 25 -11.38 -44.10 -38.75
CA ALA A 25 -10.22 -43.87 -37.89
C ALA A 25 -10.71 -43.20 -36.61
N SER A 26 -11.04 -44.01 -35.61
CA SER A 26 -11.21 -43.55 -34.22
C SER A 26 -9.87 -42.99 -33.74
N SER A 27 -9.63 -41.69 -33.96
CA SER A 27 -8.55 -40.98 -33.31
C SER A 27 -8.91 -40.86 -31.83
N THR A 28 -8.40 -41.76 -31.01
CA THR A 28 -8.33 -41.57 -29.56
C THR A 28 -7.42 -40.37 -29.31
N LEU A 29 -8.02 -39.19 -29.15
CA LEU A 29 -7.37 -38.05 -28.50
C LEU A 29 -7.13 -38.48 -27.05
N VAL A 30 -5.95 -39.04 -26.79
CA VAL A 30 -5.41 -39.08 -25.44
C VAL A 30 -5.13 -37.63 -25.08
N SER A 31 -6.04 -37.02 -24.31
CA SER A 31 -5.76 -35.77 -23.62
C SER A 31 -4.60 -36.05 -22.67
N ALA A 32 -3.40 -35.64 -23.04
CA ALA A 32 -2.31 -35.51 -22.08
C ALA A 32 -2.76 -34.46 -21.06
N ALA A 33 -3.30 -34.92 -19.93
CA ALA A 33 -3.49 -34.06 -18.77
C ALA A 33 -2.10 -33.57 -18.36
N GLY A 34 -1.73 -32.37 -18.82
CA GLY A 34 -0.49 -31.73 -18.42
C GLY A 34 -0.43 -31.70 -16.89
N ALA A 35 0.73 -32.02 -16.32
CA ALA A 35 0.93 -31.89 -14.88
C ALA A 35 0.62 -30.44 -14.47
N LEU A 36 -0.12 -30.28 -13.38
CA LEU A 36 -0.46 -28.98 -12.83
C LEU A 36 0.82 -28.20 -12.51
N PRO A 37 0.97 -26.93 -12.95
CA PRO A 37 2.11 -26.10 -12.57
C PRO A 37 2.24 -26.01 -11.05
N THR A 38 3.48 -26.03 -10.57
CA THR A 38 3.81 -25.82 -9.15
C THR A 38 4.46 -24.45 -9.02
N TYR A 39 3.98 -23.66 -8.07
CA TYR A 39 4.49 -22.32 -7.78
C TYR A 39 5.18 -22.28 -6.42
N GLY A 40 6.17 -21.39 -6.28
CA GLY A 40 6.98 -21.26 -5.08
C GLY A 40 8.14 -22.25 -5.00
N GLU A 41 9.12 -21.91 -4.18
CA GLU A 41 10.38 -22.63 -4.03
C GLU A 41 10.37 -23.48 -2.76
N MET A 42 10.81 -24.73 -2.87
CA MET A 42 10.88 -25.66 -1.73
C MET A 42 11.89 -26.78 -2.03
N ASP A 43 12.63 -27.24 -1.02
CA ASP A 43 13.32 -28.54 -1.08
C ASP A 43 12.29 -29.69 -1.05
N ALA A 44 11.75 -30.00 -2.22
CA ALA A 44 10.72 -31.03 -2.36
C ALA A 44 11.17 -32.43 -1.91
N ALA A 45 12.46 -32.75 -2.08
CA ALA A 45 13.00 -34.05 -1.67
C ALA A 45 13.14 -34.12 -0.15
N GLY A 46 13.66 -33.07 0.48
CA GLY A 46 13.73 -32.95 1.94
C GLY A 46 12.36 -32.95 2.60
N PHE A 47 11.39 -32.25 2.01
CA PHE A 47 10.00 -32.23 2.49
C PHE A 47 9.34 -33.61 2.41
N ALA A 48 9.50 -34.34 1.29
CA ALA A 48 8.89 -35.65 1.11
C ALA A 48 9.37 -36.70 2.13
N GLY A 49 10.61 -36.59 2.62
CA GLY A 49 11.19 -37.48 3.63
C GLY A 49 10.92 -37.10 5.08
N SER A 50 10.25 -35.97 5.33
CA SER A 50 10.04 -35.43 6.69
C SER A 50 8.67 -35.80 7.28
N PRO A 51 8.52 -35.88 8.62
CA PRO A 51 7.21 -35.96 9.26
C PRO A 51 6.34 -34.74 8.92
N ARG A 52 5.04 -34.95 8.69
CA ARG A 52 4.12 -33.89 8.21
C ARG A 52 2.77 -33.95 8.91
N GLU A 53 2.15 -32.79 9.02
CA GLU A 53 0.78 -32.58 9.45
C GLU A 53 -0.07 -32.19 8.24
N ASN A 54 -1.30 -32.70 8.20
CA ASN A 54 -2.24 -32.38 7.14
C ASN A 54 -3.47 -31.67 7.71
N TYR A 55 -3.82 -30.55 7.09
CA TYR A 55 -5.00 -29.78 7.42
C TYR A 55 -5.94 -29.68 6.23
N ALA A 56 -7.21 -29.97 6.46
CA ALA A 56 -8.27 -29.70 5.50
C ALA A 56 -8.79 -28.27 5.69
N LEU A 57 -8.71 -27.46 4.65
CA LEU A 57 -9.21 -26.08 4.62
C LEU A 57 -10.49 -26.07 3.77
N GLN A 58 -11.66 -26.14 4.40
CA GLN A 58 -12.94 -26.27 3.67
C GLN A 58 -13.90 -25.10 3.86
N ASP A 59 -13.66 -24.28 4.88
CA ASP A 59 -14.61 -23.26 5.35
C ASP A 59 -14.41 -21.90 4.64
N PHE A 60 -13.39 -21.76 3.79
CA PHE A 60 -13.06 -20.49 3.12
C PHE A 60 -13.90 -20.18 1.86
N SER A 61 -14.54 -21.19 1.27
CA SER A 61 -15.31 -21.07 0.02
C SER A 61 -16.36 -22.17 -0.09
N ASP A 62 -17.51 -21.88 -0.72
CA ASP A 62 -18.54 -22.89 -1.01
C ASP A 62 -18.14 -23.82 -2.18
N LYS A 63 -17.31 -23.34 -3.11
CA LYS A 63 -16.96 -24.05 -4.35
C LYS A 63 -15.62 -24.77 -4.28
N TYR A 64 -14.70 -24.29 -3.44
CA TYR A 64 -13.34 -24.80 -3.39
C TYR A 64 -13.02 -25.36 -2.01
N ARG A 65 -12.14 -26.35 -1.99
CA ARG A 65 -11.47 -26.82 -0.77
C ARG A 65 -9.96 -26.78 -0.99
N ALA A 66 -9.21 -26.71 0.07
CA ALA A 66 -7.76 -26.82 0.02
C ALA A 66 -7.25 -27.80 1.06
N THR A 67 -6.03 -28.26 0.86
CA THR A 67 -5.25 -29.01 1.85
C THR A 67 -3.94 -28.30 2.07
N LEU A 68 -3.54 -28.19 3.33
CA LEU A 68 -2.20 -27.79 3.72
C LEU A 68 -1.47 -29.02 4.27
N ASP A 69 -0.38 -29.41 3.62
CA ASP A 69 0.54 -30.43 4.08
C ASP A 69 1.83 -29.72 4.51
N ILE A 70 2.21 -29.79 5.79
CA ILE A 70 3.26 -28.95 6.37
C ILE A 70 4.14 -29.76 7.32
N SER A 71 5.44 -29.49 7.33
CA SER A 71 6.44 -30.17 8.17
C SER A 71 6.00 -30.18 9.64
N ALA A 72 5.91 -31.34 10.30
CA ALA A 72 5.48 -31.44 11.70
C ALA A 72 6.51 -30.92 12.73
N LYS A 73 7.61 -30.33 12.26
CA LYS A 73 8.61 -29.69 13.13
C LYS A 73 8.01 -28.46 13.80
N ASP A 74 8.37 -28.27 15.06
CA ASP A 74 7.96 -27.13 15.89
C ASP A 74 8.85 -25.91 15.59
N ASP A 75 8.70 -25.37 14.38
CA ASP A 75 9.36 -24.16 13.90
C ASP A 75 8.31 -23.13 13.47
N VAL A 76 8.64 -21.84 13.50
CA VAL A 76 7.72 -20.78 13.02
C VAL A 76 7.59 -20.83 11.49
N PHE A 77 8.71 -20.99 10.79
CA PHE A 77 8.79 -21.12 9.34
C PHE A 77 8.94 -22.59 8.98
N ARG A 78 7.96 -23.14 8.28
CA ARG A 78 7.87 -24.58 8.06
C ARG A 78 7.72 -24.88 6.56
N PRO A 79 8.47 -25.86 6.04
CA PRO A 79 8.25 -26.35 4.70
C PRO A 79 6.84 -26.93 4.55
N GLY A 80 6.16 -26.61 3.46
CA GLY A 80 4.81 -27.08 3.23
C GLY A 80 4.25 -26.78 1.85
N VAL A 81 3.09 -27.37 1.61
CA VAL A 81 2.41 -27.38 0.32
C VAL A 81 0.92 -27.10 0.53
N ILE A 82 0.42 -26.13 -0.21
CA ILE A 82 -0.99 -25.79 -0.31
C ILE A 82 -1.51 -26.30 -1.66
N ASN A 83 -2.54 -27.14 -1.64
CA ASN A 83 -3.22 -27.58 -2.86
C ASN A 83 -4.68 -27.14 -2.80
N VAL A 84 -5.20 -26.56 -3.89
CA VAL A 84 -6.60 -26.14 -4.04
C VAL A 84 -7.30 -27.07 -5.02
N TYR A 85 -8.54 -27.43 -4.69
CA TYR A 85 -9.37 -28.35 -5.46
C TYR A 85 -10.77 -27.78 -5.67
N ASP A 86 -11.37 -28.13 -6.80
CA ASP A 86 -12.80 -27.97 -7.01
C ASP A 86 -13.57 -28.96 -6.11
N LYS A 87 -14.59 -28.48 -5.38
CA LYS A 87 -15.38 -29.33 -4.47
C LYS A 87 -16.26 -30.32 -5.22
N ALA A 88 -16.83 -29.93 -6.36
CA ALA A 88 -17.82 -30.74 -7.07
C ALA A 88 -17.18 -31.91 -7.84
N SER A 89 -16.14 -31.62 -8.61
CA SER A 89 -15.42 -32.59 -9.44
C SER A 89 -14.25 -33.26 -8.73
N GLY A 90 -13.70 -32.63 -7.68
CA GLY A 90 -12.48 -33.08 -7.04
C GLY A 90 -11.19 -32.75 -7.80
N ALA A 91 -11.28 -32.05 -8.94
CA ALA A 91 -10.12 -31.69 -9.76
C ALA A 91 -9.12 -30.82 -8.98
N ALA A 92 -7.83 -31.12 -9.12
CA ALA A 92 -6.75 -30.27 -8.61
C ALA A 92 -6.61 -29.03 -9.50
N LEU A 93 -6.58 -27.85 -8.88
CA LEU A 93 -6.61 -26.57 -9.58
C LEU A 93 -5.32 -25.77 -9.41
N ILE A 94 -4.77 -25.72 -8.19
CA ILE A 94 -3.59 -24.92 -7.88
C ILE A 94 -2.71 -25.68 -6.89
N ARG A 95 -1.38 -25.56 -7.06
CA ARG A 95 -0.38 -26.05 -6.11
C ARG A 95 0.67 -24.97 -5.85
N VAL A 96 0.81 -24.58 -4.58
CA VAL A 96 1.86 -23.69 -4.09
C VAL A 96 2.67 -24.41 -3.03
N GLN A 97 3.98 -24.24 -3.05
CA GLN A 97 4.90 -24.83 -2.08
C GLN A 97 5.86 -23.75 -1.55
N SER A 98 6.37 -23.96 -0.34
CA SER A 98 7.37 -23.08 0.26
C SER A 98 8.18 -23.83 1.31
N ASP A 99 9.44 -23.45 1.50
CA ASP A 99 10.22 -23.84 2.68
C ASP A 99 9.81 -23.05 3.95
N GLU A 100 9.07 -21.94 3.81
CA GLU A 100 8.84 -20.98 4.90
C GLU A 100 7.37 -20.55 5.05
N LEU A 101 6.44 -21.51 5.09
CA LEU A 101 5.05 -21.23 5.45
C LEU A 101 4.93 -20.90 6.94
N VAL A 102 4.13 -19.89 7.26
CA VAL A 102 3.76 -19.53 8.64
C VAL A 102 2.29 -19.85 8.85
N LEU A 103 2.01 -20.66 9.88
CA LEU A 103 0.67 -21.16 10.16
C LEU A 103 0.05 -20.48 11.38
N GLY A 104 -1.04 -19.75 11.18
CA GLY A 104 -1.94 -19.33 12.25
C GLY A 104 -3.02 -20.38 12.52
N THR A 105 -3.12 -20.87 13.75
CA THR A 105 -4.23 -21.73 14.19
C THR A 105 -5.12 -21.02 15.20
N ASP A 106 -6.40 -21.38 15.22
CA ASP A 106 -7.30 -20.96 16.29
C ASP A 106 -6.96 -21.73 17.58
N PRO A 107 -6.64 -21.05 18.69
CA PRO A 107 -6.16 -21.70 19.91
C PRO A 107 -7.22 -22.56 20.61
N LYS A 108 -8.51 -22.41 20.28
CA LYS A 108 -9.61 -23.18 20.88
C LYS A 108 -9.94 -24.44 20.07
N THR A 109 -9.85 -24.34 18.75
CA THR A 109 -10.29 -25.41 17.84
C THR A 109 -9.14 -26.15 17.16
N GLY A 110 -7.93 -25.59 17.19
CA GLY A 110 -6.75 -26.11 16.48
C GLY A 110 -6.86 -26.03 14.96
N LYS A 111 -7.93 -25.44 14.42
CA LYS A 111 -8.12 -25.27 12.97
C LYS A 111 -7.18 -24.19 12.44
N VAL A 112 -6.66 -24.41 11.23
CA VAL A 112 -5.94 -23.39 10.47
C VAL A 112 -6.88 -22.22 10.17
N LYS A 113 -6.42 -21.01 10.45
CA LYS A 113 -7.12 -19.79 10.07
C LYS A 113 -6.94 -19.54 8.57
N THR A 114 -8.03 -19.13 7.93
CA THR A 114 -8.05 -18.70 6.51
C THR A 114 -8.71 -17.33 6.45
N ASN A 115 -8.38 -16.55 5.42
CA ASN A 115 -8.92 -15.19 5.22
C ASN A 115 -8.63 -14.21 6.37
N VAL A 116 -7.61 -14.47 7.20
CA VAL A 116 -7.08 -13.45 8.14
C VAL A 116 -6.08 -12.60 7.38
N HIS A 117 -6.30 -11.29 7.42
CA HIS A 117 -5.46 -10.31 6.72
C HIS A 117 -5.44 -9.01 7.54
N GLU A 118 -4.55 -8.97 8.53
CA GLU A 118 -4.38 -7.83 9.41
C GLU A 118 -3.23 -6.94 8.93
N LEU A 119 -3.55 -5.69 8.61
CA LEU A 119 -2.61 -4.71 8.11
C LEU A 119 -2.26 -3.67 9.20
N PRO A 120 -1.07 -3.03 9.15
CA PRO A 120 0.01 -3.27 8.19
C PRO A 120 0.98 -4.41 8.59
N TYR A 121 0.92 -4.93 9.82
CA TYR A 121 1.88 -5.91 10.36
C TYR A 121 1.25 -7.01 11.21
N GLY A 122 -0.05 -7.30 11.01
CA GLY A 122 -0.74 -8.32 11.79
C GLY A 122 -0.70 -9.70 11.15
N GLU A 123 -1.52 -10.60 11.68
CA GLU A 123 -1.65 -11.96 11.18
C GLU A 123 -2.13 -11.99 9.72
N GLN A 124 -1.47 -12.79 8.88
CA GLN A 124 -1.94 -13.08 7.52
C GLN A 124 -2.00 -14.59 7.31
N SER A 125 -3.16 -15.08 6.86
CA SER A 125 -3.40 -16.50 6.61
C SER A 125 -2.61 -17.01 5.41
N VAL A 126 -2.29 -18.31 5.42
CA VAL A 126 -1.68 -19.02 4.28
C VAL A 126 -2.56 -19.03 3.03
N LEU A 127 -3.86 -18.81 3.18
CA LEU A 127 -4.85 -18.76 2.11
C LEU A 127 -5.81 -17.61 2.35
N ILE A 128 -5.97 -16.75 1.34
CA ILE A 128 -6.93 -15.65 1.30
C ILE A 128 -7.78 -15.79 0.03
N TYR A 129 -9.10 -15.69 0.19
CA TYR A 129 -10.12 -15.83 -0.85
C TYR A 129 -11.00 -14.57 -0.91
N GLN A 130 -10.66 -13.63 -1.80
CA GLN A 130 -11.27 -12.31 -1.91
C GLN A 130 -11.26 -11.84 -3.37
N ASP A 131 -12.14 -10.90 -3.75
CA ASP A 131 -12.21 -10.32 -5.09
C ASP A 131 -11.24 -9.13 -5.14
N PHE A 132 -10.06 -9.32 -5.75
CA PHE A 132 -8.98 -8.35 -5.83
C PHE A 132 -9.13 -7.43 -7.05
N ASN A 133 -9.69 -7.93 -8.16
CA ASN A 133 -9.82 -7.19 -9.40
C ASN A 133 -11.20 -6.49 -9.56
N PHE A 134 -12.10 -6.69 -8.61
CA PHE A 134 -13.44 -6.11 -8.51
C PHE A 134 -14.40 -6.54 -9.63
N ASP A 135 -14.27 -7.75 -10.16
CA ASP A 135 -15.13 -8.30 -11.21
C ASP A 135 -16.32 -9.14 -10.68
N GLY A 136 -16.38 -9.34 -9.36
CA GLY A 136 -17.42 -10.12 -8.68
C GLY A 136 -17.12 -11.61 -8.58
N ILE A 137 -16.01 -12.07 -9.14
CA ILE A 137 -15.46 -13.42 -8.96
C ILE A 137 -14.37 -13.33 -7.89
N LYS A 138 -14.38 -14.28 -6.94
CA LYS A 138 -13.38 -14.31 -5.88
C LYS A 138 -12.09 -14.95 -6.39
N ASP A 139 -10.98 -14.32 -6.04
CA ASP A 139 -9.60 -14.69 -6.36
C ASP A 139 -8.96 -15.42 -5.17
N LEU A 140 -7.75 -15.95 -5.37
CA LEU A 140 -6.94 -16.61 -4.35
C LEU A 140 -5.57 -15.96 -4.22
N ALA A 141 -5.14 -15.70 -2.99
CA ALA A 141 -3.74 -15.47 -2.65
C ALA A 141 -3.28 -16.61 -1.74
N LEU A 142 -2.22 -17.32 -2.16
CA LEU A 142 -1.65 -18.45 -1.45
C LEU A 142 -0.21 -18.12 -1.05
N MET A 143 0.10 -18.26 0.24
CA MET A 143 1.42 -17.92 0.76
C MET A 143 2.49 -18.81 0.13
N ASP A 144 3.56 -18.19 -0.38
CA ASP A 144 4.69 -18.89 -1.01
C ASP A 144 6.01 -18.69 -0.27
N GLY A 145 5.97 -18.07 0.91
CA GLY A 145 7.09 -17.96 1.83
C GLY A 145 7.14 -16.60 2.50
N GLN A 146 8.36 -16.18 2.83
CA GLN A 146 8.64 -14.91 3.48
C GLN A 146 9.47 -13.98 2.57
N ASN A 147 9.09 -13.88 1.30
CA ASN A 147 9.88 -13.16 0.28
C ASN A 147 9.61 -11.65 0.25
N SER A 148 8.80 -11.14 1.19
CA SER A 148 8.38 -9.74 1.26
C SER A 148 9.25 -8.94 2.26
N CYS A 149 9.02 -7.62 2.41
CA CYS A 149 9.81 -6.75 3.28
C CYS A 149 10.14 -7.39 4.64
N TYR A 150 11.41 -7.32 5.05
CA TYR A 150 11.88 -7.79 6.37
C TYR A 150 11.52 -9.25 6.67
N HIS A 151 11.61 -10.13 5.66
CA HIS A 151 11.26 -11.55 5.83
C HIS A 151 9.77 -11.69 6.21
N GLY A 152 8.93 -10.87 5.60
CA GLY A 152 7.47 -10.88 5.77
C GLY A 152 6.78 -11.78 4.76
N PRO A 153 5.48 -12.07 4.95
CA PRO A 153 4.75 -13.05 4.15
C PRO A 153 4.58 -12.60 2.70
N SER A 154 4.81 -13.52 1.75
CA SER A 154 4.63 -13.32 0.32
C SER A 154 3.61 -14.30 -0.27
N TYR A 155 3.02 -13.95 -1.42
CA TYR A 155 1.91 -14.71 -2.00
C TYR A 155 2.01 -14.85 -3.51
N GLN A 156 1.58 -16.01 -4.00
CA GLN A 156 1.17 -16.23 -5.39
C GLN A 156 -0.31 -15.91 -5.54
N VAL A 157 -0.67 -15.07 -6.51
CA VAL A 157 -2.05 -14.61 -6.73
C VAL A 157 -2.66 -15.23 -7.98
N PHE A 158 -3.89 -15.72 -7.83
CA PHE A 158 -4.65 -16.38 -8.88
C PHE A 158 -6.02 -15.72 -8.99
N LEU A 159 -6.27 -15.06 -10.14
CA LEU A 159 -7.53 -14.42 -10.42
C LEU A 159 -8.58 -15.44 -10.85
N GLY A 160 -9.77 -15.32 -10.28
CA GLY A 160 -10.94 -16.08 -10.65
C GLY A 160 -11.39 -15.74 -12.07
N THR A 161 -11.87 -16.75 -12.79
CA THR A 161 -12.39 -16.63 -14.15
C THR A 161 -13.64 -17.51 -14.27
N ALA A 162 -14.35 -17.41 -15.40
CA ALA A 162 -15.49 -18.29 -15.67
C ALA A 162 -15.11 -19.79 -15.67
N ASP A 163 -13.87 -20.10 -16.05
CA ASP A 163 -13.39 -21.47 -16.29
C ASP A 163 -12.44 -21.99 -15.19
N GLY A 164 -12.24 -21.24 -14.11
CA GLY A 164 -11.33 -21.61 -13.02
C GLY A 164 -10.45 -20.44 -12.60
N PHE A 165 -9.15 -20.67 -12.44
CA PHE A 165 -8.20 -19.67 -11.96
C PHE A 165 -7.08 -19.43 -12.97
N ARG A 166 -6.66 -18.17 -13.09
CA ARG A 166 -5.50 -17.74 -13.86
C ARG A 166 -4.48 -17.10 -12.93
N HIS A 167 -3.25 -17.59 -12.95
CA HIS A 167 -2.14 -16.94 -12.24
C HIS A 167 -1.92 -15.51 -12.75
N SER A 168 -1.65 -14.58 -11.83
CA SER A 168 -1.42 -13.17 -12.15
C SER A 168 -0.06 -12.72 -11.64
N ASP A 169 0.86 -12.48 -12.58
CA ASP A 169 2.18 -11.93 -12.28
C ASP A 169 2.09 -10.55 -11.64
N SER A 170 1.18 -9.69 -12.10
CA SER A 170 1.05 -8.31 -11.63
C SER A 170 0.61 -8.22 -10.17
N PHE A 171 -0.40 -8.99 -9.76
CA PHE A 171 -0.84 -9.04 -8.37
C PHE A 171 0.15 -9.81 -7.49
N THR A 172 0.81 -10.84 -8.03
CA THR A 172 1.88 -11.55 -7.32
C THR A 172 3.05 -10.61 -7.03
N GLU A 173 3.44 -9.77 -7.99
CA GLU A 173 4.48 -8.76 -7.80
C GLU A 173 4.11 -7.78 -6.67
N LEU A 174 2.85 -7.33 -6.61
CA LEU A 174 2.38 -6.48 -5.51
C LEU A 174 2.49 -7.19 -4.15
N ALA A 175 2.28 -8.50 -4.09
CA ALA A 175 2.34 -9.29 -2.86
C ALA A 175 3.76 -9.75 -2.48
N GLN A 176 4.75 -9.62 -3.38
CA GLN A 176 6.15 -9.97 -3.12
C GLN A 176 7.02 -8.73 -2.86
N ASN A 177 6.85 -7.66 -3.64
CA ASN A 177 7.75 -6.50 -3.62
C ASN A 177 7.33 -5.40 -2.62
N ASN A 178 6.31 -5.67 -1.81
CA ASN A 178 5.80 -4.78 -0.77
C ASN A 178 5.87 -5.48 0.59
N CYS A 179 5.31 -4.92 1.65
CA CYS A 179 5.36 -5.46 3.00
C CYS A 179 4.08 -6.25 3.34
N GLY A 180 3.94 -7.44 2.76
CA GLY A 180 2.79 -8.33 2.87
C GLY A 180 1.87 -8.29 1.66
N LEU A 181 0.75 -9.01 1.76
CA LEU A 181 -0.32 -8.90 0.78
C LEU A 181 -0.90 -7.47 0.79
N PHE A 182 -1.31 -7.00 -0.38
CA PHE A 182 -1.95 -5.70 -0.56
C PHE A 182 -3.33 -5.62 0.12
N SER A 183 -3.76 -4.41 0.47
CA SER A 183 -5.11 -4.13 0.96
C SER A 183 -6.09 -3.99 -0.20
N VAL A 184 -7.36 -4.37 0.05
CA VAL A 184 -8.45 -4.27 -0.93
C VAL A 184 -9.52 -3.33 -0.39
N ASN A 185 -9.67 -2.17 -1.03
CA ASN A 185 -10.73 -1.22 -0.74
C ASN A 185 -11.87 -1.39 -1.75
N GLU A 186 -12.81 -2.29 -1.43
CA GLU A 186 -13.95 -2.62 -2.31
C GLU A 186 -14.83 -1.40 -2.61
N LYS A 187 -15.02 -0.49 -1.65
CA LYS A 187 -15.84 0.72 -1.83
C LYS A 187 -15.23 1.68 -2.84
N ALA A 188 -13.91 1.90 -2.77
CA ALA A 188 -13.19 2.76 -3.69
C ALA A 188 -12.75 2.02 -4.97
N ARG A 189 -12.86 0.68 -5.00
CA ARG A 189 -12.30 -0.21 -6.02
C ARG A 189 -10.80 0.06 -6.24
N LYS A 190 -10.06 0.09 -5.14
CA LYS A 190 -8.61 0.35 -5.11
C LYS A 190 -7.87 -0.74 -4.36
N ILE A 191 -6.64 -0.98 -4.80
CA ILE A 191 -5.67 -1.80 -4.10
C ILE A 191 -4.62 -0.89 -3.49
N GLU A 192 -4.17 -1.16 -2.27
CA GLU A 192 -3.11 -0.38 -1.62
C GLU A 192 -1.97 -1.28 -1.17
N THR A 193 -0.74 -0.89 -1.48
CA THR A 193 0.47 -1.54 -0.97
C THR A 193 1.25 -0.60 -0.08
N MET A 194 2.11 -1.17 0.76
CA MET A 194 2.99 -0.43 1.64
C MET A 194 4.40 -0.99 1.55
N THR A 195 5.40 -0.13 1.49
CA THR A 195 6.82 -0.47 1.58
C THR A 195 7.56 0.51 2.48
N LYS A 196 8.70 0.11 3.06
CA LYS A 196 9.49 0.94 3.98
C LYS A 196 10.96 0.54 3.98
N ASP A 197 11.81 1.43 4.49
CA ASP A 197 13.26 1.20 4.65
C ASP A 197 13.67 0.73 6.07
N GLY A 198 12.69 0.60 6.98
CA GLY A 198 12.91 0.06 8.32
C GLY A 198 13.26 1.14 9.35
N CYS A 199 13.26 2.42 8.94
CA CYS A 199 13.23 3.55 9.86
C CYS A 199 12.22 4.59 9.41
N CYS A 200 12.69 5.46 8.53
CA CYS A 200 12.24 6.84 8.47
C CYS A 200 11.55 7.11 7.13
N TRP A 201 11.69 6.18 6.18
CA TRP A 201 11.07 6.25 4.87
C TRP A 201 9.94 5.22 4.79
N HIS A 202 8.74 5.72 4.51
CA HIS A 202 7.55 4.92 4.31
C HIS A 202 6.89 5.30 2.99
N GLN A 203 6.43 4.32 2.24
CA GLN A 203 5.70 4.53 1.01
C GLN A 203 4.40 3.75 1.03
N THR A 204 3.31 4.41 0.69
CA THR A 204 2.04 3.78 0.36
C THR A 204 1.73 4.01 -1.12
N SER A 205 1.30 2.96 -1.82
CA SER A 205 0.95 3.04 -3.24
C SER A 205 -0.50 2.60 -3.42
N THR A 206 -1.27 3.38 -4.17
CA THR A 206 -2.67 3.09 -4.51
C THR A 206 -2.78 2.77 -5.99
N TYR A 207 -3.46 1.67 -6.30
CA TYR A 207 -3.67 1.16 -7.64
C TYR A 207 -5.16 1.18 -7.97
N SER A 208 -5.46 1.57 -9.20
CA SER A 208 -6.76 1.31 -9.84
C SER A 208 -6.70 0.02 -10.62
N ILE A 209 -7.82 -0.70 -10.76
CA ILE A 209 -7.88 -1.87 -11.65
C ILE A 209 -8.39 -1.45 -13.02
N ARG A 210 -7.62 -1.76 -14.07
CA ARG A 210 -7.98 -1.51 -15.47
C ARG A 210 -7.78 -2.80 -16.25
N ASN A 211 -8.82 -3.26 -16.92
CA ASN A 211 -8.81 -4.53 -17.66
C ASN A 211 -8.37 -5.74 -16.81
N GLY A 212 -8.79 -5.76 -15.53
CA GLY A 212 -8.44 -6.84 -14.60
C GLY A 212 -7.02 -6.76 -14.03
N GLU A 213 -6.25 -5.71 -14.33
CA GLU A 213 -4.85 -5.58 -13.92
C GLU A 213 -4.63 -4.30 -13.08
N PRO A 214 -3.73 -4.31 -12.08
CA PRO A 214 -3.43 -3.16 -11.26
C PRO A 214 -2.62 -2.11 -12.03
N VAL A 215 -3.05 -0.85 -11.93
CA VAL A 215 -2.40 0.31 -12.55
C VAL A 215 -2.17 1.35 -11.46
N LEU A 216 -0.89 1.67 -11.22
CA LEU A 216 -0.47 2.65 -10.22
C LEU A 216 -1.14 3.99 -10.49
N GLU A 217 -1.80 4.53 -9.47
CA GLU A 217 -2.52 5.80 -9.54
C GLU A 217 -1.84 6.87 -8.69
N THR A 218 -1.51 6.54 -7.45
CA THR A 218 -0.83 7.45 -6.52
C THR A 218 0.21 6.70 -5.72
N GLN A 219 1.32 7.36 -5.41
CA GLN A 219 2.34 6.90 -4.49
C GLN A 219 2.63 8.05 -3.53
N THR A 220 2.47 7.80 -2.23
CA THR A 220 2.78 8.77 -1.17
C THR A 220 3.99 8.26 -0.41
N VAL A 221 5.04 9.07 -0.36
CA VAL A 221 6.25 8.83 0.42
C VAL A 221 6.24 9.79 1.60
N LEU A 222 6.44 9.27 2.81
CA LEU A 222 6.75 10.05 4.01
C LEU A 222 8.20 9.79 4.40
N ASP A 223 8.96 10.87 4.51
CA ASP A 223 10.38 10.86 4.86
C ASP A 223 10.61 11.67 6.15
N HIS A 224 11.05 10.99 7.21
CA HIS A 224 11.30 11.56 8.53
C HIS A 224 12.77 11.93 8.77
N THR A 225 13.59 12.08 7.73
CA THR A 225 15.01 12.44 7.86
C THR A 225 15.27 13.93 8.11
N GLY A 226 14.24 14.78 8.00
CA GLY A 226 14.35 16.23 8.19
C GLY A 226 14.68 16.62 9.64
N GLY A 227 15.62 17.56 9.83
CA GLY A 227 16.11 17.98 11.16
C GLY A 227 15.07 18.63 12.08
N SER A 228 13.88 18.97 11.57
CA SER A 228 12.76 19.47 12.38
C SER A 228 11.90 18.37 13.00
N GLY A 229 12.14 17.09 12.70
CA GLY A 229 11.25 16.00 13.11
C GLY A 229 9.83 16.11 12.54
N LEU A 230 9.61 16.95 11.52
CA LEU A 230 8.41 16.93 10.71
C LEU A 230 8.70 16.14 9.42
N PRO A 231 7.82 15.21 9.02
CA PRO A 231 8.02 14.47 7.79
C PRO A 231 7.87 15.35 6.55
N THR A 232 8.65 15.02 5.54
CA THR A 232 8.44 15.48 4.17
C THR A 232 7.57 14.47 3.44
N GLU A 233 6.41 14.91 2.99
CA GLU A 233 5.51 14.12 2.14
C GLU A 233 5.80 14.40 0.67
N THR A 234 6.05 13.36 -0.12
CA THR A 234 6.05 13.44 -1.58
C THR A 234 4.91 12.61 -2.15
N VAL A 235 3.94 13.28 -2.76
CA VAL A 235 2.80 12.65 -3.43
C VAL A 235 3.07 12.62 -4.93
N SER A 236 3.13 11.42 -5.49
CA SER A 236 3.31 11.15 -6.90
C SER A 236 1.98 10.68 -7.49
N ARG A 237 1.48 11.33 -8.54
CA ARG A 237 0.20 10.99 -9.20
C ARG A 237 0.41 10.64 -10.66
N ASN A 238 -0.18 9.54 -11.09
CA ASN A 238 -0.18 9.10 -12.47
C ASN A 238 -1.21 9.91 -13.29
N GLN A 239 -0.73 10.72 -14.22
CA GLN A 239 -1.52 11.46 -15.20
C GLN A 239 -1.29 10.83 -16.58
N ASN A 240 -2.10 9.83 -16.91
CA ASN A 240 -2.08 9.13 -18.21
C ASN A 240 -0.72 8.52 -18.59
N GLY A 241 -0.10 7.80 -17.66
CA GLY A 241 1.19 7.14 -17.85
C GLY A 241 2.39 8.00 -17.45
N LYS A 242 2.18 9.27 -17.10
CA LYS A 242 3.23 10.17 -16.60
C LYS A 242 3.05 10.45 -15.12
N MET A 243 4.07 10.18 -14.32
CA MET A 243 4.09 10.56 -12.90
C MET A 243 4.37 12.06 -12.75
N THR A 244 3.57 12.71 -11.91
CA THR A 244 3.78 14.09 -11.46
C THR A 244 3.96 14.09 -9.95
N HIS A 245 4.83 14.93 -9.42
CA HIS A 245 5.22 14.90 -8.01
C HIS A 245 4.92 16.23 -7.34
N THR A 246 4.48 16.18 -6.09
CA THR A 246 4.36 17.35 -5.21
C THR A 246 4.97 17.00 -3.87
N THR A 247 5.84 17.88 -3.37
CA THR A 247 6.52 17.70 -2.10
C THR A 247 6.11 18.80 -1.13
N SER A 248 5.78 18.42 0.11
CA SER A 248 5.42 19.34 1.19
C SER A 248 5.85 18.79 2.53
N ILE A 249 6.21 19.66 3.47
CA ILE A 249 6.35 19.28 4.87
C ILE A 249 4.95 19.16 5.46
N VAL A 250 4.67 18.09 6.21
CA VAL A 250 3.36 17.87 6.82
C VAL A 250 3.48 17.77 8.34
N TRP A 251 2.41 18.18 9.02
CA TRP A 251 2.28 18.07 10.46
C TRP A 251 1.67 16.72 10.80
N GLU A 252 2.47 15.87 11.43
CA GLU A 252 2.03 14.62 12.03
C GLU A 252 2.07 14.75 13.56
N GLU A 253 1.05 14.21 14.22
CA GLU A 253 1.01 14.17 15.68
C GLU A 253 2.09 13.21 16.19
N ASP A 254 2.92 13.71 17.09
CA ASP A 254 4.05 12.97 17.66
C ASP A 254 4.07 13.23 19.17
N GLN A 255 3.98 12.17 19.96
CA GLN A 255 3.94 12.24 21.42
C GLN A 255 5.25 12.72 22.04
N GLN A 256 6.37 12.61 21.31
CA GLN A 256 7.68 13.06 21.78
C GLN A 256 7.88 14.57 21.52
N ARG A 257 7.08 15.15 20.63
CA ARG A 257 7.19 16.57 20.26
C ARG A 257 6.68 17.46 21.39
N GLU A 258 7.54 18.35 21.87
CA GLU A 258 7.15 19.31 22.87
C GLU A 258 6.51 20.54 22.22
N ILE A 259 5.22 20.76 22.47
CA ILE A 259 4.54 22.00 22.10
C ILE A 259 4.83 23.08 23.15
N LEU A 260 5.49 24.16 22.72
CA LEU A 260 5.84 25.30 23.57
C LEU A 260 4.76 26.39 23.53
N LEU A 261 4.24 26.65 22.33
CA LEU A 261 3.14 27.55 22.08
C LEU A 261 2.34 27.09 20.85
N SER A 262 1.02 27.07 20.91
CA SER A 262 0.15 26.81 19.77
C SER A 262 -1.12 27.67 19.85
N PHE A 263 -1.48 28.30 18.73
CA PHE A 263 -2.71 29.10 18.60
C PHE A 263 -3.20 29.11 17.15
N ARG A 264 -4.41 29.60 16.90
CA ARG A 264 -4.99 29.67 15.55
C ARG A 264 -5.23 31.10 15.10
N LEU A 265 -5.05 31.34 13.81
CA LEU A 265 -5.29 32.64 13.16
C LEU A 265 -6.68 32.70 12.53
N ALA A 266 -7.32 33.86 12.63
CA ALA A 266 -8.58 34.16 11.98
C ALA A 266 -8.36 34.82 10.60
N PRO A 267 -9.25 34.61 9.61
CA PRO A 267 -10.37 33.67 9.61
C PRO A 267 -9.97 32.26 9.15
N SER A 268 -8.72 32.07 8.68
CA SER A 268 -8.34 30.84 7.97
C SER A 268 -8.25 29.60 8.86
N GLY A 269 -8.22 29.76 10.18
CA GLY A 269 -7.99 28.66 11.13
C GLY A 269 -6.57 28.07 11.05
N LYS A 270 -5.63 28.75 10.38
CA LYS A 270 -4.23 28.31 10.29
C LYS A 270 -3.66 28.23 11.71
N ARG A 271 -3.06 27.10 12.04
CA ARG A 271 -2.45 26.85 13.35
C ARG A 271 -0.99 27.26 13.29
N ILE A 272 -0.59 28.12 14.23
CA ILE A 272 0.81 28.48 14.45
C ILE A 272 1.31 27.67 15.62
N VAL A 273 2.44 26.98 15.44
CA VAL A 273 3.03 26.11 16.46
C VAL A 273 4.50 26.43 16.63
N LEU A 274 4.91 26.64 17.88
CA LEU A 274 6.30 26.70 18.30
C LEU A 274 6.59 25.42 19.08
N PHE A 275 7.58 24.65 18.66
CA PHE A 275 7.82 23.32 19.21
C PHE A 275 9.30 22.95 19.23
N ARG A 276 9.64 21.91 20.00
CA ARG A 276 10.92 21.19 19.92
C ARG A 276 10.65 19.73 19.61
N SER A 277 11.50 19.14 18.77
CA SER A 277 11.43 17.71 18.42
C SER A 277 12.08 16.81 19.48
N GLY A 278 12.80 17.42 20.41
CA GLY A 278 13.39 16.82 21.61
C GLY A 278 14.10 17.90 22.42
N ASP A 279 14.52 17.59 23.64
CA ASP A 279 15.06 18.60 24.57
C ASP A 279 16.29 19.35 24.05
N ALA A 280 17.14 18.68 23.26
CA ALA A 280 18.33 19.29 22.65
C ALA A 280 18.06 19.93 21.27
N SER A 281 16.81 19.87 20.77
CA SER A 281 16.46 20.46 19.48
C SER A 281 16.25 21.98 19.59
N PRO A 282 16.56 22.75 18.54
CA PRO A 282 16.19 24.15 18.51
C PRO A 282 14.66 24.29 18.54
N VAL A 283 14.20 25.49 18.90
CA VAL A 283 12.79 25.83 18.79
C VAL A 283 12.47 26.04 17.31
N PHE A 284 11.48 25.31 16.80
CA PHE A 284 10.92 25.48 15.47
C PHE A 284 9.60 26.23 15.52
N TYR A 285 9.35 27.03 14.51
CA TYR A 285 8.07 27.62 14.14
C TYR A 285 7.48 26.86 12.96
N ALA A 286 6.20 26.50 13.03
CA ALA A 286 5.43 25.96 11.92
C ALA A 286 4.10 26.69 11.75
N ALA A 287 3.77 27.09 10.52
CA ALA A 287 2.44 27.52 10.12
C ALA A 287 1.73 26.38 9.39
N VAL A 288 0.79 25.75 10.09
CA VAL A 288 0.07 24.55 9.66
C VAL A 288 -1.32 24.92 9.15
N ASP A 289 -1.70 24.44 7.98
CA ASP A 289 -3.05 24.65 7.44
C ASP A 289 -4.05 23.57 7.89
N SER A 290 -5.30 23.68 7.41
CA SER A 290 -6.37 22.75 7.76
C SER A 290 -6.21 21.34 7.19
N LYS A 291 -5.25 21.13 6.27
CA LYS A 291 -4.89 19.82 5.69
C LYS A 291 -3.60 19.28 6.31
N ASN A 292 -3.14 19.87 7.41
CA ASN A 292 -1.87 19.58 8.06
C ASN A 292 -0.63 19.87 7.19
N GLN A 293 -0.74 20.64 6.12
CA GLN A 293 0.45 21.06 5.38
C GLN A 293 1.14 22.22 6.10
N VAL A 294 2.47 22.14 6.20
CA VAL A 294 3.31 23.15 6.83
C VAL A 294 3.75 24.14 5.76
N GLY A 295 3.03 25.26 5.66
CA GLY A 295 3.30 26.30 4.66
C GLY A 295 4.52 27.17 4.97
N LEU A 296 4.97 27.18 6.23
CA LEU A 296 6.19 27.85 6.66
C LEU A 296 6.78 27.11 7.86
N LEU A 297 8.01 26.64 7.74
CA LEU A 297 8.81 26.10 8.83
C LEU A 297 10.07 26.96 9.00
N PHE A 298 10.50 27.21 10.24
CA PHE A 298 11.68 27.99 10.56
C PHE A 298 12.26 27.56 11.92
N PRO A 299 13.59 27.49 12.14
CA PRO A 299 14.64 27.64 11.13
C PRO A 299 14.69 26.44 10.17
N GLN A 300 15.28 26.64 8.99
CA GLN A 300 15.57 25.61 7.98
C GLN A 300 17.04 25.63 7.53
N ALA A 301 17.80 26.68 7.87
CA ALA A 301 19.21 26.81 7.51
C ALA A 301 20.06 27.27 8.70
N ASP A 302 21.35 26.98 8.64
CA ASP A 302 22.31 27.42 9.65
C ASP A 302 22.33 28.95 9.78
N GLY A 303 22.37 29.43 11.03
CA GLY A 303 22.34 30.86 11.35
C GLY A 303 20.94 31.48 11.39
N GLU A 304 19.89 30.77 10.97
CA GLU A 304 18.51 31.18 11.21
C GLU A 304 18.13 30.97 12.68
N GLN A 305 17.63 32.01 13.33
CA GLN A 305 17.26 31.97 14.75
C GLN A 305 16.00 32.77 15.04
N LEU A 306 15.17 32.22 15.91
CA LEU A 306 14.07 32.93 16.56
C LEU A 306 14.66 33.87 17.62
N LYS A 307 14.14 35.09 17.69
CA LYS A 307 14.57 36.10 18.67
C LYS A 307 13.40 36.51 19.54
N TYR A 308 13.58 36.44 20.85
CA TYR A 308 12.61 36.92 21.82
C TYR A 308 13.09 38.21 22.47
N ASP A 309 12.29 39.27 22.36
CA ASP A 309 12.47 40.52 23.09
C ASP A 309 11.58 40.52 24.33
N ALA A 310 12.20 40.42 25.51
CA ALA A 310 11.50 40.38 26.78
C ALA A 310 10.87 41.72 27.18
N ALA A 311 11.39 42.86 26.69
CA ALA A 311 10.86 44.17 27.04
C ALA A 311 9.54 44.46 26.31
N SER A 312 9.40 43.97 25.08
CA SER A 312 8.19 44.14 24.27
C SER A 312 7.30 42.90 24.21
N HIS A 313 7.72 41.77 24.83
CA HIS A 313 7.05 40.47 24.75
C HIS A 313 6.84 40.00 23.31
N VAL A 314 7.83 40.21 22.43
CA VAL A 314 7.75 39.87 21.01
C VAL A 314 8.73 38.76 20.66
N LEU A 315 8.21 37.66 20.10
CA LEU A 315 9.01 36.68 19.38
C LEU A 315 9.04 37.05 17.91
N SER A 316 10.21 37.00 17.27
CA SER A 316 10.35 37.36 15.85
C SER A 316 11.39 36.53 15.12
N PHE A 317 11.21 36.45 13.80
CA PHE A 317 12.22 35.96 12.87
C PHE A 317 12.07 36.60 11.50
N VAL A 318 13.09 36.46 10.67
CA VAL A 318 13.14 37.03 9.32
C VAL A 318 13.30 35.89 8.31
N ARG A 319 12.50 35.91 7.25
CA ARG A 319 12.68 35.04 6.08
C ARG A 319 12.55 35.89 4.81
N GLY A 320 13.65 36.03 4.08
CA GLY A 320 13.72 36.94 2.93
C GLY A 320 13.44 38.39 3.34
N ASP A 321 12.51 39.04 2.65
CA ASP A 321 12.05 40.43 2.91
C ASP A 321 10.89 40.52 3.91
N THR A 322 10.57 39.42 4.59
CA THR A 322 9.44 39.31 5.50
C THR A 322 9.89 39.09 6.94
N VAL A 323 9.38 39.90 7.87
CA VAL A 323 9.56 39.73 9.32
C VAL A 323 8.26 39.20 9.91
N TYR A 324 8.33 38.08 10.61
CA TYR A 324 7.23 37.49 11.35
C TYR A 324 7.38 37.85 12.82
N ARG A 325 6.29 38.28 13.46
CA ARG A 325 6.26 38.64 14.88
C ARG A 325 5.05 38.04 15.57
N ILE A 326 5.25 37.46 16.75
CA ILE A 326 4.19 37.03 17.65
C ILE A 326 4.28 37.93 18.88
N VAL A 327 3.21 38.67 19.14
CA VAL A 327 3.11 39.61 20.25
C VAL A 327 2.39 38.94 21.40
N GLY A 328 2.98 38.98 22.59
CA GLY A 328 2.38 38.47 23.82
C GLY A 328 1.92 39.57 24.77
N ASP A 329 1.13 39.18 25.75
CA ASP A 329 0.92 39.97 26.96
C ASP A 329 2.04 39.72 28.00
N ALA A 330 1.94 40.35 29.17
CA ALA A 330 2.92 40.19 30.26
C ALA A 330 3.02 38.75 30.81
N LYS A 331 2.01 37.90 30.59
CA LYS A 331 2.01 36.48 30.95
C LYS A 331 2.53 35.59 29.81
N GLY A 332 2.87 36.19 28.68
CA GLY A 332 3.31 35.50 27.46
C GLY A 332 2.17 34.87 26.67
N ALA A 333 0.90 35.17 26.97
CA ALA A 333 -0.21 34.71 26.15
C ALA A 333 -0.20 35.48 24.82
N PRO A 334 -0.31 34.82 23.65
CA PRO A 334 -0.27 35.50 22.37
C PRO A 334 -1.52 36.37 22.17
N THR A 335 -1.34 37.61 21.75
CA THR A 335 -2.42 38.59 21.55
C THR A 335 -2.61 38.96 20.08
N ALA A 336 -1.52 38.95 19.31
CA ALA A 336 -1.54 39.22 17.87
C ALA A 336 -0.36 38.54 17.17
N MET A 337 -0.50 38.31 15.86
CA MET A 337 0.63 38.02 15.00
C MET A 337 0.76 39.13 13.96
N GLN A 338 1.97 39.58 13.67
CA GLN A 338 2.25 40.61 12.67
C GLN A 338 3.17 40.03 11.60
N VAL A 339 2.89 40.36 10.35
CA VAL A 339 3.74 40.05 9.21
C VAL A 339 4.12 41.38 8.56
N VAL A 340 5.42 41.67 8.56
CA VAL A 340 5.97 42.90 7.97
C VAL A 340 6.66 42.54 6.66
N VAL A 341 6.12 43.01 5.55
CA VAL A 341 6.70 42.82 4.21
C VAL A 341 7.12 44.18 3.69
N ARG A 342 8.42 44.38 3.43
CA ARG A 342 8.96 45.64 2.90
C ARG A 342 8.50 46.89 3.68
N GLY A 343 8.49 46.78 5.01
CA GLY A 343 8.09 47.87 5.93
C GLY A 343 6.57 48.02 6.13
N LYS A 344 5.73 47.35 5.34
CA LYS A 344 4.28 47.34 5.55
C LYS A 344 3.90 46.24 6.54
N THR A 345 3.33 46.65 7.68
CA THR A 345 2.85 45.73 8.72
C THR A 345 1.42 45.31 8.43
N THR A 346 1.18 43.99 8.44
CA THR A 346 -0.16 43.38 8.42
C THR A 346 -0.38 42.68 9.75
N GLU A 347 -1.44 43.03 10.45
CA GLU A 347 -1.84 42.34 11.68
C GLU A 347 -2.78 41.18 11.35
N LEU A 348 -2.46 40.01 11.90
CA LEU A 348 -3.23 38.78 11.80
C LEU A 348 -3.88 38.52 13.16
N LYS A 349 -5.21 38.54 13.17
CA LYS A 349 -6.00 38.29 14.37
C LYS A 349 -5.94 36.81 14.76
N LEU A 350 -5.96 36.54 16.05
CA LEU A 350 -6.12 35.19 16.58
C LEU A 350 -7.61 34.80 16.62
N LEU A 351 -7.90 33.51 16.52
CA LEU A 351 -9.21 32.98 16.90
C LEU A 351 -9.38 33.03 18.43
N ALA A 352 -10.63 33.09 18.88
CA ALA A 352 -10.97 33.24 20.31
C ALA A 352 -10.69 31.98 21.17
N GLU A 353 -10.24 30.90 20.54
CA GLU A 353 -9.82 29.68 21.24
C GLU A 353 -8.58 29.95 22.10
N PRO A 354 -8.49 29.38 23.32
CA PRO A 354 -7.33 29.57 24.16
C PRO A 354 -6.07 28.99 23.50
N ALA A 355 -4.98 29.74 23.54
CA ALA A 355 -3.68 29.24 23.15
C ALA A 355 -3.21 28.13 24.11
N GLN A 356 -2.49 27.14 23.59
CA GLN A 356 -1.75 26.18 24.38
C GLN A 356 -0.34 26.71 24.60
N GLY A 357 0.15 26.73 25.84
CA GLY A 357 1.49 27.21 26.16
C GLY A 357 1.63 28.74 26.17
N SER A 358 2.86 29.26 26.09
CA SER A 358 3.12 30.71 26.17
C SER A 358 4.45 31.11 25.53
N LEU A 359 4.59 32.39 25.19
CA LEU A 359 5.87 32.96 24.75
C LEU A 359 6.94 32.91 25.83
N ASN A 360 6.57 32.92 27.12
CA ASN A 360 7.53 32.72 28.20
C ASN A 360 8.14 31.32 28.14
N LYS A 361 7.30 30.29 27.90
CA LYS A 361 7.79 28.92 27.70
C LYS A 361 8.73 28.81 26.49
N VAL A 362 8.41 29.50 25.40
CA VAL A 362 9.29 29.59 24.22
C VAL A 362 10.61 30.28 24.56
N ALA A 363 10.57 31.40 25.29
CA ALA A 363 11.76 32.14 25.68
C ALA A 363 12.70 31.33 26.57
N ASP A 364 12.15 30.54 27.50
CA ASP A 364 12.95 29.66 28.35
C ASP A 364 13.61 28.53 27.54
N ALA A 365 12.88 27.94 26.59
CA ALA A 365 13.44 26.94 25.68
C ALA A 365 14.54 27.52 24.77
N LEU A 366 14.41 28.76 24.30
CA LEU A 366 15.45 29.44 23.50
C LEU A 366 16.73 29.68 24.29
N LYS A 367 16.63 29.99 25.59
CA LYS A 367 17.81 30.16 26.46
C LYS A 367 18.48 28.83 26.76
N ALA A 368 17.71 27.75 26.92
CA ALA A 368 18.24 26.42 27.21
C ALA A 368 19.01 25.80 26.02
N ALA A 369 18.77 26.30 24.80
CA ALA A 369 19.43 25.84 23.57
C ALA A 369 20.71 26.64 23.21
N GLN A 370 21.09 27.63 24.03
CA GLN A 370 22.35 28.39 23.94
C GLN A 370 23.35 27.85 24.94
#